data_AF-A0A8S2UL66-F1
#
_entry.id   AF-A0A8S2UL66-F1
#
_cell.length_a   1.000
_cell.length_b   1.000
_cell.length_c   1.000
_cell.angle_alpha   90.00
_cell.angle_beta   90.00
_cell.angle_gamma   90.00
#
_symmetry.space_group_name_H-M   'P 1'
#
loop_
_entity.id
_entity.type
_entity.pdbx_description
1 polymer ?
#
loop_
_entity_poly.entity_id
_entity_poly.type
_entity_poly.pdbx_seq_one_letter_code
_entity_poly.pdbx_strand_id
1 'polypeptide(L)'
;MSSFIHRHPCKFGAQCKDIDNSKHNQEYEHPSFCPNGSKCEDTGDDHEKAYRHLPACEFFQKCLQYQKHVTSHCEKFRHYMPRCDHGSYCVNFHERQ
;
A
#
# COMPACT_ATOMS: atom_id res chain seq x y z
N MET A 1 22.74 -25.16 -14.14
CA MET A 1 23.34 -24.46 -12.98
C MET A 1 22.41 -23.32 -12.61
N SER A 2 21.61 -23.49 -11.56
CA SER A 2 20.68 -22.45 -11.10
C SER A 2 21.44 -21.50 -10.17
N SER A 3 21.93 -20.39 -10.71
CA SER A 3 22.56 -19.34 -9.92
C SER A 3 21.48 -18.62 -9.14
N PHE A 4 21.41 -18.86 -7.83
CA PHE A 4 20.56 -18.08 -6.93
C PHE A 4 21.20 -16.71 -6.73
N ILE A 5 20.68 -15.71 -7.43
CA ILE A 5 21.03 -14.31 -7.15
C ILE A 5 20.31 -13.95 -5.85
N HIS A 6 21.03 -13.99 -4.73
CA HIS A 6 20.56 -13.41 -3.47
C HIS A 6 20.57 -11.89 -3.64
N ARG A 7 19.39 -11.30 -3.84
CA ARG A 7 19.25 -9.85 -3.87
C ARG A 7 19.21 -9.35 -2.44
N HIS A 8 19.58 -8.09 -2.24
CA HIS A 8 19.54 -7.52 -0.91
C HIS A 8 18.15 -6.96 -0.62
N PRO A 9 17.59 -7.14 0.58
CA PRO A 9 16.33 -6.50 0.91
C PRO A 9 16.48 -4.98 0.76
N CYS A 10 15.56 -4.35 0.04
CA CYS A 10 15.55 -2.90 -0.12
C CYS A 10 15.37 -2.24 1.25
N LYS A 11 16.24 -1.30 1.60
CA LYS A 11 16.14 -0.50 2.84
C LYS A 11 14.78 0.20 2.99
N PHE A 12 14.16 0.57 1.88
CA PHE A 12 12.86 1.25 1.86
C PHE A 12 11.67 0.30 1.80
N GLY A 13 11.92 -1.02 1.68
CA GLY A 13 10.90 -2.07 1.72
C GLY A 13 9.72 -1.79 0.80
N ALA A 14 8.52 -1.86 1.39
CA ALA A 14 7.26 -1.63 0.69
C ALA A 14 7.02 -0.19 0.23
N GLN A 15 7.75 0.78 0.79
CA GLN A 15 7.63 2.22 0.49
C GLN A 15 8.70 2.72 -0.49
N CYS A 16 9.39 1.81 -1.17
CA CYS A 16 10.43 2.16 -2.13
C CYS A 16 9.86 2.94 -3.32
N LYS A 17 10.43 4.12 -3.59
CA LYS A 17 10.03 4.98 -4.73
C LYS A 17 10.58 4.48 -6.07
N ASP A 18 11.71 3.78 -6.05
CA ASP A 18 12.39 3.24 -7.24
C ASP A 18 11.90 1.83 -7.61
N ILE A 19 10.70 1.44 -7.17
CA ILE A 19 10.20 0.09 -7.37
C ILE A 19 9.79 -0.23 -8.81
N ASP A 20 9.61 0.79 -9.64
CA ASP A 20 9.39 0.63 -11.08
C ASP A 20 10.73 0.58 -11.84
N ASN A 21 11.84 0.92 -11.17
CA ASN A 21 13.16 0.93 -11.78
C ASN A 21 13.69 -0.51 -11.92
N SER A 22 13.69 -1.01 -13.15
CA SER A 22 14.18 -2.35 -13.47
C SER A 22 15.61 -2.62 -13.00
N LYS A 23 16.48 -1.61 -13.00
CA LYS A 23 17.86 -1.75 -12.47
C LYS A 23 17.85 -1.95 -10.95
N HIS A 24 17.05 -1.16 -10.24
CA HIS A 24 16.90 -1.28 -8.79
C HIS A 24 16.34 -2.65 -8.39
N ASN A 25 15.33 -3.14 -9.11
CA ASN A 25 14.71 -4.45 -8.85
C ASN A 25 15.62 -5.65 -9.19
N GLN A 26 16.68 -5.45 -9.97
CA GLN A 26 17.70 -6.47 -10.20
C GLN A 26 18.66 -6.60 -9.02
N GLU A 27 18.92 -5.50 -8.30
CA GLU A 27 19.86 -5.45 -7.18
C GLU A 27 19.17 -5.68 -5.83
N TYR A 28 17.90 -5.27 -5.69
CA TYR A 28 17.16 -5.29 -4.44
C TYR A 28 15.85 -6.10 -4.51
N GLU A 29 15.57 -6.78 -3.40
CA GLU A 29 14.31 -7.48 -3.14
C GLU A 29 13.33 -6.58 -2.40
N HIS A 30 12.07 -6.60 -2.83
CA HIS A 30 10.95 -5.91 -2.17
C HIS A 30 9.94 -6.91 -1.63
N PRO A 31 9.15 -6.52 -0.62
CA PRO A 31 8.07 -7.36 -0.12
C PRO A 31 7.04 -7.67 -1.21
N SER A 32 6.23 -8.71 -1.01
CA SER A 32 5.13 -9.01 -1.92
C SER A 32 4.03 -7.94 -1.85
N PHE A 33 3.19 -7.88 -2.88
CA PHE A 33 1.97 -7.09 -2.82
C PHE A 33 1.02 -7.61 -1.74
N CYS A 34 0.30 -6.71 -1.10
CA CYS A 34 -0.72 -7.04 -0.12
C CYS A 34 -1.77 -7.95 -0.78
N PRO A 35 -2.12 -9.10 -0.18
CA PRO A 35 -3.11 -10.02 -0.75
C PRO A 35 -4.50 -9.39 -0.87
N ASN A 36 -4.81 -8.38 -0.04
CA ASN A 36 -6.07 -7.64 -0.08
C ASN A 36 -6.08 -6.55 -1.17
N GLY A 37 -4.94 -6.27 -1.81
CA GLY A 37 -4.81 -5.34 -2.93
C GLY A 37 -5.48 -3.98 -2.67
N SER A 38 -6.41 -3.61 -3.55
CA SER A 38 -7.13 -2.33 -3.46
C SER A 38 -8.14 -2.22 -2.33
N LYS A 39 -8.54 -3.35 -1.73
CA LYS A 39 -9.48 -3.42 -0.62
C LYS A 39 -8.78 -3.58 0.73
N CYS A 40 -7.45 -3.46 0.77
CA CYS A 40 -6.74 -3.50 2.03
C CYS A 40 -7.14 -2.31 2.90
N GLU A 41 -7.75 -2.58 4.06
CA GLU A 41 -8.11 -1.55 5.05
C GLU A 41 -7.08 -1.44 6.18
N ASP A 42 -6.13 -2.38 6.24
CA ASP A 42 -5.11 -2.40 7.28
C ASP A 42 -4.08 -1.29 7.06
N THR A 43 -4.10 -0.29 7.95
CA THR A 43 -3.15 0.83 7.97
C THR A 43 -2.16 0.68 9.12
N GLY A 44 -1.94 -0.54 9.62
CA GLY A 44 -0.95 -0.83 10.66
C GLY A 44 0.46 -0.60 10.14
N ASP A 45 1.30 0.08 10.92
CA ASP A 45 2.70 0.35 10.54
C ASP A 45 3.48 -0.94 10.22
N ASP A 46 3.21 -2.01 10.96
CA ASP A 46 3.78 -3.34 10.67
C ASP A 46 3.34 -3.88 9.30
N HIS A 47 2.03 -3.80 9.00
CA HIS A 47 1.46 -4.24 7.74
C HIS A 47 1.98 -3.41 6.54
N GLU A 48 2.05 -2.09 6.69
CA GLU A 48 2.54 -1.17 5.65
C GLU A 48 4.04 -1.35 5.38
N LYS A 49 4.81 -1.86 6.34
CA LYS A 49 6.22 -2.24 6.14
C LYS A 49 6.36 -3.62 5.52
N ALA A 50 5.49 -4.55 5.88
CA ALA A 50 5.53 -5.93 5.44
C ALA A 50 5.00 -6.15 4.02
N TYR A 51 4.09 -5.29 3.53
CA TYR A 51 3.43 -5.49 2.23
C TYR A 51 3.41 -4.23 1.39
N ARG A 52 3.54 -4.42 0.07
CA ARG A 52 3.34 -3.36 -0.91
C ARG A 52 1.86 -3.11 -1.18
N HIS A 53 1.48 -1.84 -1.21
CA HIS A 53 0.13 -1.42 -1.55
C HIS A 53 0.10 -0.63 -2.84
N LEU A 54 -1.05 -0.69 -3.50
CA LEU A 54 -1.39 0.26 -4.56
C LEU A 54 -1.43 1.67 -3.98
N PRO A 55 -1.13 2.70 -4.78
CA PRO A 55 -1.27 4.09 -4.37
C PRO A 55 -2.69 4.36 -3.84
N ALA A 56 -2.79 5.21 -2.82
CA ALA A 56 -4.06 5.63 -2.26
C ALA A 56 -4.88 6.39 -3.32
N CYS A 57 -6.17 6.09 -3.43
CA CYS A 57 -7.08 6.93 -4.20
C CYS A 57 -7.28 8.27 -3.50
N GLU A 58 -7.19 9.37 -4.26
CA GLU A 58 -7.42 10.74 -3.75
C GLU A 58 -8.80 10.93 -3.09
N PHE A 59 -9.81 10.17 -3.53
CA PHE A 59 -11.18 10.25 -3.03
C PHE A 59 -11.48 9.25 -1.92
N PHE A 60 -10.54 8.37 -1.56
CA PHE A 60 -10.69 7.34 -0.52
C PHE A 60 -12.05 6.62 -0.63
N GLN A 61 -12.77 6.43 0.49
CA GLN A 61 -14.09 5.78 0.53
C GLN A 61 -15.19 6.53 -0.25
N LYS A 62 -14.98 7.82 -0.57
CA LYS A 62 -15.94 8.63 -1.36
C LYS A 62 -15.74 8.46 -2.88
N CYS A 63 -14.79 7.63 -3.31
CA CYS A 63 -14.53 7.40 -4.73
C CYS A 63 -15.73 6.73 -5.43
N LEU A 64 -16.35 7.44 -6.37
CA LEU A 64 -17.46 6.91 -7.16
C LEU A 64 -17.06 5.73 -8.05
N GLN A 65 -15.82 5.70 -8.56
CA GLN A 65 -15.35 4.58 -9.37
C GLN A 65 -15.18 3.31 -8.54
N TYR A 66 -14.78 3.43 -7.28
CA TYR A 66 -14.75 2.32 -6.34
C TYR A 66 -16.14 1.83 -5.97
N GLN A 67 -17.07 2.74 -5.66
CA GLN A 67 -18.47 2.40 -5.37
C GLN A 67 -19.18 1.73 -6.55
N LYS A 68 -18.80 2.09 -7.78
CA LYS A 68 -19.27 1.45 -9.02
C LYS A 68 -18.49 0.19 -9.41
N HIS A 69 -17.52 -0.23 -8.59
CA HIS A 69 -16.67 -1.40 -8.83
C HIS A 69 -15.99 -1.39 -10.21
N VAL A 70 -15.52 -0.23 -10.66
CA VAL A 70 -14.81 -0.10 -11.94
C VAL A 70 -13.47 -0.84 -11.82
N THR A 71 -13.34 -1.99 -12.49
CA THR A 71 -12.18 -2.89 -12.37
C THR A 71 -10.85 -2.18 -12.66
N SER A 72 -10.77 -1.44 -13.76
CA SER A 72 -9.55 -0.74 -14.17
C SER A 72 -9.07 0.32 -13.17
N HIS A 73 -9.98 0.86 -12.36
CA HIS A 73 -9.66 1.75 -11.25
C HIS A 73 -9.23 0.96 -10.01
N CYS A 74 -9.99 -0.08 -9.66
CA CYS A 74 -9.73 -0.94 -8.50
C CYS A 74 -8.45 -1.77 -8.64
N GLU A 75 -7.87 -1.92 -9.83
CA GLU A 75 -6.56 -2.55 -10.02
C GLU A 75 -5.39 -1.57 -9.81
N LYS A 76 -5.66 -0.26 -9.85
CA LYS A 76 -4.63 0.80 -9.78
C LYS A 76 -4.58 1.50 -8.43
N PHE A 77 -5.70 1.58 -7.72
CA PHE A 77 -5.79 2.39 -6.52
C PHE A 77 -6.36 1.61 -5.33
N ARG A 78 -5.78 1.86 -4.16
CA ARG A 78 -6.26 1.37 -2.87
C ARG A 78 -7.25 2.36 -2.26
N HIS A 79 -8.31 1.81 -1.66
CA HIS A 79 -9.32 2.57 -0.93
C HIS A 79 -9.29 2.11 0.53
N TYR A 80 -8.95 3.02 1.43
CA TYR A 80 -8.94 2.79 2.87
C TYR A 80 -9.39 4.07 3.58
N MET A 81 -9.73 3.96 4.85
CA MET A 81 -10.01 5.13 5.67
C MET A 81 -8.68 5.64 6.26
N PRO A 82 -8.20 6.84 5.87
CA PRO A 82 -6.95 7.36 6.41
C PRO A 82 -7.05 7.56 7.92
N ARG A 83 -5.94 7.31 8.61
CA ARG A 83 -5.82 7.67 10.03
C ARG A 83 -5.99 9.18 10.15
N CYS A 84 -6.64 9.62 11.22
CA CYS A 84 -6.70 11.06 11.48
C CYS A 84 -5.30 11.55 11.82
N ASP A 85 -4.87 12.68 11.24
CA ASP A 85 -3.58 13.31 11.54
C ASP A 85 -3.41 13.66 13.03
N HIS A 86 -4.51 13.87 13.74
CA HIS A 86 -4.52 14.15 15.17
C HIS A 86 -4.47 12.88 16.03
N GLY A 87 -4.55 11.69 15.44
CA GLY A 87 -4.47 10.41 16.14
C GLY A 87 -5.46 10.32 17.30
N SER A 88 -4.96 9.93 18.48
CA SER A 88 -5.71 9.87 19.74
C SER A 88 -6.08 11.24 20.33
N TYR A 89 -5.52 12.32 19.80
CA TYR A 89 -5.85 13.70 20.20
C TYR A 89 -6.98 14.30 19.36
N CYS A 90 -7.58 13.53 18.44
CA CYS A 90 -8.72 14.00 17.67
C CYS A 90 -9.93 14.19 18.60
N VAL A 91 -10.51 15.41 18.61
CA VAL A 91 -11.71 15.71 19.42
C VAL A 91 -12.90 14.82 19.06
N ASN A 92 -12.95 14.34 17.82
CA ASN A 92 -13.98 13.42 17.31
C ASN A 92 -13.51 11.96 17.29
N PHE A 93 -12.47 11.60 18.07
CA PHE A 93 -11.94 10.24 18.10
C PHE A 93 -13.01 9.20 18.49
N HIS A 94 -13.95 9.57 19.36
CA HIS A 94 -15.02 8.68 19.85
C HIS A 94 -16.19 8.48 18.88
N GLU A 95 -16.30 9.28 17.81
CA GLU A 95 -17.40 9.22 16.84
C GLU A 95 -17.17 8.21 15.70
N ARG A 96 -16.05 7.47 15.73
CA ARG A 96 -15.67 6.47 14.71
C ARG A 96 -15.84 5.02 15.18
N GLN A 97 -16.82 4.76 16.03
CA GLN A 97 -17.24 3.39 16.42
C GLN A 97 -18.39 2.91 15.55
#